data_AF-A0A7Y5G9I2-F1
#
_entry.id   AF-A0A7Y5G9I2-F1
#
_cell.length_a   1.000
_cell.length_b   1.000
_cell.length_c   1.000
_cell.angle_alpha   90.00
_cell.angle_beta   90.00
_cell.angle_gamma   90.00
#
_symmetry.space_group_name_H-M   'P 1'
#
loop_
_entity.id
_entity.type
_entity.pdbx_description
1 polymer ?
#
loop_
_entity_poly.entity_id
_entity_poly.type
_entity_poly.pdbx_seq_one_letter_code
_entity_poly.pdbx_strand_id
1 'polypeptide(L)'
;MCRIAMYKGPAIPISKIVVEPPHSLVRQSYDAREMLSASSNADGFGIGWYHLNLSEKPAIYRNPAPITTDLNVPNMFNSISGEIILAHVRGASDGMPISWTNTHPFSYHQFLFMHNGSVDEFRTQIYPDFFPLIRPSVWDCIKGNTDSEHVFGLWLSNLDENRLNDGDAFTLKEKTDALKKTILQLEELAAIKKTDIVLNIGLTDGHDLVAVRHHFGKRKATLYYLENAEDFSGGHLVASEKLFDDPNWKMIPEKSFLTIDRQNRLRIEPVHAD
;
A
#
# COMPACT_ATOMS: atom_id res chain seq x y z
N MET A 1 -13.10 -1.12 -3.19
CA MET A 1 -11.79 -1.30 -2.55
C MET A 1 -10.87 -1.98 -3.54
N CYS A 2 -9.69 -1.42 -3.74
CA CYS A 2 -8.62 -1.91 -4.61
C CYS A 2 -8.13 -3.31 -4.22
N ARG A 3 -7.14 -3.88 -4.94
CA ARG A 3 -6.39 -5.06 -4.49
C ARG A 3 -4.89 -4.74 -4.51
N ILE A 4 -4.18 -5.22 -3.49
CA ILE A 4 -2.74 -5.00 -3.33
C ILE A 4 -2.00 -6.32 -3.11
N ALA A 5 -0.76 -6.37 -3.59
CA ALA A 5 0.22 -7.40 -3.32
C ALA A 5 1.58 -6.76 -3.05
N MET A 6 2.33 -7.31 -2.09
CA MET A 6 3.65 -6.86 -1.70
C MET A 6 4.57 -8.05 -1.57
N TYR A 7 5.85 -7.81 -1.83
CA TYR A 7 6.90 -8.77 -1.65
C TYR A 7 8.12 -8.12 -1.00
N LYS A 8 8.80 -8.87 -0.13
CA LYS A 8 10.15 -8.57 0.34
C LYS A 8 10.97 -9.84 0.51
N GLY A 9 12.14 -9.93 -0.12
CA GLY A 9 13.03 -11.09 -0.06
C GLY A 9 14.12 -11.06 -1.12
N PRO A 10 14.71 -12.23 -1.48
CA PRO A 10 15.56 -12.34 -2.66
C PRO A 10 14.86 -11.81 -3.92
N ALA A 11 15.60 -11.20 -4.84
CA ALA A 11 14.98 -10.62 -6.03
C ALA A 11 14.20 -11.67 -6.84
N ILE A 12 12.93 -11.37 -7.13
CA ILE A 12 12.06 -12.20 -7.97
C ILE A 12 11.53 -11.38 -9.16
N PRO A 13 11.16 -12.02 -10.28
CA PRO A 13 10.38 -11.36 -11.32
C PRO A 13 9.08 -10.79 -10.76
N ILE A 14 8.68 -9.60 -11.21
CA ILE A 14 7.41 -8.97 -10.79
C ILE A 14 6.21 -9.86 -11.19
N SER A 15 6.33 -10.61 -12.29
CA SER A 15 5.31 -11.56 -12.77
C SER A 15 4.91 -12.60 -11.72
N LYS A 16 5.82 -13.00 -10.83
CA LYS A 16 5.58 -13.99 -9.76
C LYS A 16 4.47 -13.58 -8.79
N ILE A 17 4.21 -12.29 -8.62
CA ILE A 17 3.12 -11.81 -7.75
C ILE A 17 1.99 -11.14 -8.54
N VAL A 18 2.27 -10.59 -9.72
CA VAL A 18 1.31 -9.80 -10.49
C VAL A 18 0.54 -10.63 -11.52
N VAL A 19 1.20 -11.60 -12.19
CA VAL A 19 0.67 -12.26 -13.39
C VAL A 19 0.52 -13.76 -13.21
N GLU A 20 1.58 -14.44 -12.80
CA GLU A 20 1.70 -15.91 -12.79
C GLU A 20 0.73 -16.63 -11.84
N PRO A 21 0.46 -16.14 -10.61
CA PRO A 21 -0.38 -16.90 -9.70
C PRO A 21 -1.80 -17.16 -10.25
N PRO A 22 -2.43 -18.30 -9.93
CA PRO A 22 -3.79 -18.60 -10.40
C PRO A 22 -4.83 -17.55 -9.98
N HIS A 23 -4.65 -16.96 -8.80
CA HIS A 23 -5.43 -15.83 -8.29
C HIS A 23 -4.56 -14.57 -8.20
N SER A 24 -3.78 -14.32 -9.26
CA SER A 24 -2.85 -13.19 -9.36
C SER A 24 -3.52 -11.83 -9.23
N LEU A 25 -2.70 -10.79 -9.06
CA LEU A 25 -3.22 -9.42 -9.01
C LEU A 25 -3.94 -9.02 -10.31
N VAL A 26 -3.51 -9.54 -11.47
CA VAL A 26 -4.24 -9.41 -12.74
C VAL A 26 -5.62 -10.09 -12.64
N ARG A 27 -5.71 -11.31 -12.10
CA ARG A 27 -7.01 -12.00 -11.92
C ARG A 27 -7.93 -11.21 -10.97
N GLN A 28 -7.39 -10.73 -9.86
CA GLN A 28 -8.08 -9.89 -8.89
C GLN A 28 -8.52 -8.52 -9.46
N SER A 29 -8.02 -8.12 -10.64
CA SER A 29 -8.48 -6.90 -11.28
C SER A 29 -9.92 -7.00 -11.79
N TYR A 30 -10.41 -8.20 -12.10
CA TYR A 30 -11.77 -8.43 -12.62
C TYR A 30 -12.54 -9.54 -11.92
N ASP A 31 -11.89 -10.37 -11.09
CA ASP A 31 -12.49 -11.51 -10.40
C ASP A 31 -11.95 -11.64 -8.97
N ALA A 32 -11.92 -10.52 -8.24
CA ALA A 32 -11.59 -10.50 -6.80
C ALA A 32 -12.74 -11.10 -5.97
N ARG A 33 -12.42 -11.87 -4.94
CA ARG A 33 -13.38 -12.69 -4.17
C ARG A 33 -13.74 -12.08 -2.82
N GLU A 34 -12.93 -11.18 -2.29
CA GLU A 34 -13.09 -10.59 -0.95
C GLU A 34 -13.23 -9.06 -1.03
N MET A 35 -14.08 -8.57 -1.94
CA MET A 35 -14.35 -7.14 -2.18
C MET A 35 -15.41 -6.59 -1.22
N LEU A 36 -15.20 -5.38 -0.67
CA LEU A 36 -16.24 -4.69 0.13
C LEU A 36 -17.03 -3.63 -0.64
N SER A 37 -16.43 -2.99 -1.65
CA SER A 37 -17.00 -1.78 -2.29
C SER A 37 -16.41 -1.53 -3.68
N ALA A 38 -16.63 -2.44 -4.64
CA ALA A 38 -16.46 -2.25 -6.09
C ALA A 38 -16.75 -3.59 -6.77
N SER A 39 -17.27 -3.57 -8.00
CA SER A 39 -17.49 -4.78 -8.79
C SER A 39 -16.20 -5.29 -9.46
N SER A 40 -15.22 -4.41 -9.67
CA SER A 40 -13.93 -4.73 -10.31
C SER A 40 -12.85 -3.71 -9.91
N ASN A 41 -11.58 -4.05 -10.13
CA ASN A 41 -10.44 -3.15 -9.96
C ASN A 41 -9.81 -2.82 -11.32
N ALA A 42 -10.59 -2.13 -12.17
CA ALA A 42 -10.25 -1.80 -13.55
C ALA A 42 -9.81 -0.34 -13.76
N ASP A 43 -9.74 0.47 -12.71
CA ASP A 43 -9.56 1.93 -12.76
C ASP A 43 -8.09 2.36 -12.61
N GLY A 44 -7.19 1.51 -13.10
CA GLY A 44 -5.76 1.71 -13.11
C GLY A 44 -4.98 0.65 -12.33
N PHE A 45 -3.67 0.62 -12.56
CA PHE A 45 -2.74 -0.19 -11.79
C PHE A 45 -1.39 0.51 -11.65
N GLY A 46 -0.62 0.08 -10.67
CA GLY A 46 0.78 0.46 -10.61
C GLY A 46 1.62 -0.48 -9.76
N ILE A 47 2.87 -0.58 -10.16
CA ILE A 47 3.89 -1.39 -9.51
C ILE A 47 5.07 -0.47 -9.22
N GLY A 48 5.50 -0.43 -7.97
CA GLY A 48 6.77 0.15 -7.58
C GLY A 48 7.68 -0.94 -7.04
N TRP A 49 8.96 -0.88 -7.38
CA TRP A 49 9.92 -1.87 -6.94
C TRP A 49 11.30 -1.26 -6.73
N TYR A 50 12.08 -1.95 -5.90
CA TYR A 50 13.48 -1.66 -5.69
C TYR A 50 14.29 -2.82 -6.23
N HIS A 51 15.32 -2.48 -6.99
CA HIS A 51 16.41 -3.39 -7.31
C HIS A 51 17.67 -2.81 -6.67
N LEU A 52 17.98 -3.23 -5.45
CA LEU A 52 18.91 -2.50 -4.57
C LEU A 52 20.36 -2.47 -5.08
N ASN A 53 20.72 -3.42 -5.94
CA ASN A 53 22.02 -3.42 -6.63
C ASN A 53 22.09 -2.44 -7.83
N LEU A 54 20.96 -1.86 -8.26
CA LEU A 54 20.89 -0.94 -9.41
C LEU A 54 20.55 0.49 -9.00
N SER A 55 19.66 0.68 -8.02
CA SER A 55 19.29 2.00 -7.52
C SER A 55 18.74 1.95 -6.10
N GLU A 56 19.03 2.99 -5.33
CA GLU A 56 18.40 3.23 -4.02
C GLU A 56 16.99 3.83 -4.16
N LYS A 57 16.67 4.41 -5.32
CA LYS A 57 15.34 4.96 -5.59
C LYS A 57 14.42 3.89 -6.21
N PRO A 58 13.12 3.92 -5.89
CA PRO A 58 12.18 3.00 -6.51
C PRO A 58 12.01 3.31 -8.00
N ALA A 59 11.92 2.26 -8.81
CA ALA A 59 11.31 2.36 -10.12
C ALA A 59 9.79 2.22 -9.97
N ILE A 60 9.03 2.98 -10.77
CA ILE A 60 7.57 3.02 -10.68
C ILE A 60 6.99 2.94 -12.09
N TYR A 61 6.08 1.99 -12.28
CA TYR A 61 5.26 1.87 -13.47
C TYR A 61 3.79 2.02 -13.06
N ARG A 62 3.10 3.01 -13.62
CA ARG A 62 1.67 3.27 -13.38
C ARG A 62 0.95 3.29 -14.72
N ASN A 63 -0.34 2.99 -14.71
CA ASN A 63 -1.21 3.20 -15.86
C ASN A 63 -2.66 3.33 -15.36
N PRO A 64 -3.40 4.40 -15.70
CA PRO A 64 -4.80 4.56 -15.31
C PRO A 64 -5.77 3.60 -16.04
N ALA A 65 -5.33 2.92 -17.10
CA ALA A 65 -6.11 1.89 -17.78
C ALA A 65 -6.13 0.56 -16.99
N PRO A 66 -7.12 -0.33 -17.22
CA PRO A 66 -7.13 -1.65 -16.59
C PRO A 66 -5.85 -2.44 -16.90
N ILE A 67 -5.31 -3.16 -15.91
CA ILE A 67 -4.06 -3.93 -16.07
C ILE A 67 -4.13 -4.98 -17.18
N THR A 68 -5.33 -5.51 -17.46
CA THR A 68 -5.58 -6.49 -18.52
C THR A 68 -5.42 -5.93 -19.93
N THR A 69 -5.41 -4.60 -20.08
CA THR A 69 -5.31 -3.94 -21.40
C THR A 69 -3.88 -3.56 -21.77
N ASP A 70 -2.95 -3.65 -20.82
CA ASP A 70 -1.57 -3.25 -21.04
C ASP A 70 -0.74 -4.41 -21.62
N LEU A 71 -0.41 -4.29 -22.90
CA LEU A 71 0.33 -5.33 -23.63
C LEU A 71 1.77 -5.53 -23.12
N ASN A 72 2.31 -4.57 -22.36
CA ASN A 72 3.66 -4.70 -21.80
C ASN A 72 3.68 -5.61 -20.58
N VAL A 73 2.60 -5.65 -19.80
CA VAL A 73 2.54 -6.33 -18.49
C VAL A 73 3.08 -7.76 -18.50
N PRO A 74 2.64 -8.67 -19.40
CA PRO A 74 3.10 -10.06 -19.35
C PRO A 74 4.61 -10.23 -19.57
N ASN A 75 5.16 -9.54 -20.57
CA ASN A 75 6.57 -9.70 -20.94
C ASN A 75 7.49 -8.86 -20.05
N MET A 76 7.10 -7.61 -19.79
CA MET A 76 7.90 -6.66 -19.01
C MET A 76 8.07 -7.14 -17.57
N PHE A 77 7.00 -7.59 -16.91
CA PHE A 77 7.10 -8.04 -15.52
C PHE A 77 7.79 -9.39 -15.36
N ASN A 78 7.95 -10.16 -16.43
CA ASN A 78 8.79 -11.36 -16.42
C ASN A 78 10.30 -11.04 -16.55
N SER A 79 10.65 -9.90 -17.16
CA SER A 79 12.05 -9.47 -17.34
C SER A 79 12.57 -8.51 -16.28
N ILE A 80 11.68 -7.93 -15.47
CA ILE A 80 12.03 -7.00 -14.39
C ILE A 80 11.86 -7.71 -13.05
N SER A 81 12.87 -7.60 -12.19
CA SER A 81 12.87 -8.14 -10.84
C SER A 81 13.14 -7.07 -9.79
N GLY A 82 12.83 -7.40 -8.54
CA GLY A 82 13.16 -6.57 -7.38
C GLY A 82 13.12 -7.36 -6.08
N GLU A 83 13.90 -6.90 -5.10
CA GLU A 83 13.89 -7.46 -3.73
C GLU A 83 12.68 -6.99 -2.93
N ILE A 84 12.13 -5.82 -3.26
CA ILE A 84 10.94 -5.24 -2.62
C ILE A 84 10.01 -4.74 -3.73
N ILE A 85 8.76 -5.20 -3.69
CA ILE A 85 7.76 -4.90 -4.72
C ILE A 85 6.44 -4.51 -4.04
N LEU A 86 5.83 -3.40 -4.46
CA LEU A 86 4.48 -2.98 -4.10
C LEU A 86 3.65 -2.91 -5.38
N ALA A 87 2.61 -3.71 -5.48
CA ALA A 87 1.72 -3.80 -6.63
C ALA A 87 0.27 -3.53 -6.23
N HIS A 88 -0.42 -2.74 -7.04
CA HIS A 88 -1.77 -2.27 -6.76
C HIS A 88 -2.63 -2.26 -8.03
N VAL A 89 -3.83 -2.85 -7.98
CA VAL A 89 -4.89 -2.67 -8.99
C VAL A 89 -6.05 -1.89 -8.37
N ARG A 90 -6.50 -0.84 -9.04
CA ARG A 90 -7.40 0.19 -8.49
C ARG A 90 -8.85 -0.09 -8.85
N GLY A 91 -9.71 -0.11 -7.84
CA GLY A 91 -11.16 0.05 -8.00
C GLY A 91 -11.54 1.41 -7.42
N ALA A 92 -11.74 2.40 -8.28
CA ALA A 92 -12.06 3.76 -7.87
C ALA A 92 -13.49 3.81 -7.30
N SER A 93 -13.68 4.57 -6.23
CA SER A 93 -15.03 4.89 -5.74
C SER A 93 -15.79 5.68 -6.79
N ASP A 94 -17.11 5.54 -6.83
CA ASP A 94 -17.98 6.24 -7.77
C ASP A 94 -17.70 7.75 -7.78
N GLY A 95 -17.54 8.32 -8.99
CA GLY A 95 -17.27 9.73 -9.19
C GLY A 95 -15.80 10.16 -8.98
N MET A 96 -14.91 9.28 -8.53
CA MET A 96 -13.48 9.61 -8.43
C MET A 96 -12.79 9.61 -9.80
N PRO A 97 -11.96 10.62 -10.13
CA PRO A 97 -11.26 10.64 -11.39
C PRO A 97 -10.28 9.47 -11.55
N ILE A 98 -10.24 8.92 -12.76
CA ILE A 98 -9.27 7.94 -13.22
C ILE A 98 -8.11 8.70 -13.87
N SER A 99 -6.98 8.79 -13.17
CA SER A 99 -5.83 9.57 -13.61
C SER A 99 -4.52 8.99 -13.08
N TRP A 100 -3.42 9.38 -13.72
CA TRP A 100 -2.05 9.06 -13.28
C TRP A 100 -1.78 9.48 -11.84
N THR A 101 -2.21 10.70 -11.48
CA THR A 101 -2.02 11.26 -10.14
C THR A 101 -2.87 10.58 -9.07
N ASN A 102 -3.93 9.87 -9.45
CA ASN A 102 -4.78 9.11 -8.54
C ASN A 102 -4.45 7.60 -8.52
N THR A 103 -3.39 7.19 -9.22
CA THR A 103 -3.01 5.78 -9.33
C THR A 103 -1.80 5.49 -8.44
N HIS A 104 -1.98 4.52 -7.53
CA HIS A 104 -0.93 3.99 -6.67
C HIS A 104 0.19 3.28 -7.45
N PRO A 105 1.39 3.10 -6.86
CA PRO A 105 1.82 3.65 -5.58
C PRO A 105 2.14 5.15 -5.68
N PHE A 106 2.00 5.86 -4.56
CA PHE A 106 2.51 7.22 -4.38
C PHE A 106 3.96 7.14 -3.91
N SER A 107 4.72 8.20 -4.19
CA SER A 107 6.16 8.23 -3.92
C SER A 107 6.63 9.59 -3.45
N TYR A 108 7.57 9.58 -2.50
CA TYR A 108 8.29 10.78 -2.07
C TYR A 108 9.71 10.38 -1.68
N HIS A 109 10.72 10.95 -2.33
CA HIS A 109 12.12 10.48 -2.26
C HIS A 109 12.25 8.97 -2.45
N GLN A 110 12.72 8.25 -1.44
CA GLN A 110 12.88 6.81 -1.42
C GLN A 110 11.60 6.07 -1.03
N PHE A 111 10.56 6.74 -0.55
CA PHE A 111 9.36 6.08 -0.04
C PHE A 111 8.40 5.71 -1.15
N LEU A 112 7.82 4.51 -1.04
CA LEU A 112 6.61 4.10 -1.74
C LEU A 112 5.48 3.88 -0.74
N PHE A 113 4.28 4.31 -1.12
CA PHE A 113 3.07 4.15 -0.33
C PHE A 113 1.90 3.69 -1.19
N MET A 114 1.10 2.76 -0.69
CA MET A 114 -0.18 2.41 -1.27
C MET A 114 -1.24 2.14 -0.22
N HIS A 115 -2.48 2.43 -0.57
CA HIS A 115 -3.63 2.27 0.31
C HIS A 115 -4.75 1.54 -0.42
N ASN A 116 -5.16 0.41 0.15
CA ASN A 116 -6.36 -0.32 -0.21
C ASN A 116 -7.41 -0.13 0.89
N GLY A 117 -8.36 0.75 0.62
CA GLY A 117 -9.38 1.10 1.59
C GLY A 117 -10.08 2.38 1.19
N SER A 118 -10.64 3.04 2.19
CA SER A 118 -11.39 4.28 1.99
C SER A 118 -11.51 5.02 3.32
N VAL A 119 -11.41 6.34 3.25
CA VAL A 119 -11.89 7.24 4.30
C VAL A 119 -13.26 7.76 3.84
N ASP A 120 -14.34 7.31 4.48
CA ASP A 120 -15.68 7.70 4.03
C ASP A 120 -15.92 9.20 4.22
N GLU A 121 -16.68 9.79 3.29
CA GLU A 121 -16.99 11.21 3.28
C GLU A 121 -15.72 12.09 3.34
N PHE A 122 -14.62 11.60 2.74
CA PHE A 122 -13.31 12.26 2.85
C PHE A 122 -13.41 13.73 2.46
N ARG A 123 -13.86 14.04 1.24
CA ARG A 123 -13.89 15.41 0.73
C ARG A 123 -14.92 16.32 1.39
N THR A 124 -16.05 15.77 1.82
CA THR A 124 -17.22 16.50 2.29
C THR A 124 -17.18 16.79 3.78
N GLN A 125 -16.71 15.84 4.59
CA GLN A 125 -16.78 15.93 6.06
C GLN A 125 -15.41 15.88 6.74
N ILE A 126 -14.50 15.03 6.27
CA ILE A 126 -13.21 14.81 6.94
C ILE A 126 -12.15 15.84 6.51
N TYR A 127 -12.11 16.16 5.22
CA TYR A 127 -11.06 16.97 4.58
C TYR A 127 -10.86 18.35 5.21
N PRO A 128 -11.91 19.12 5.58
CA PRO A 128 -11.73 20.44 6.18
C PRO A 128 -10.91 20.41 7.47
N ASP A 129 -11.06 19.36 8.28
CA ASP A 129 -10.33 19.19 9.55
C ASP A 129 -9.05 18.37 9.39
N PHE A 130 -8.99 17.53 8.35
CA PHE A 130 -7.81 16.74 7.99
C PHE A 130 -6.69 17.59 7.36
N PHE A 131 -7.04 18.47 6.42
CA PHE A 131 -6.06 19.23 5.64
C PHE A 131 -5.12 20.10 6.52
N PRO A 132 -5.60 20.79 7.58
CA PRO A 132 -4.72 21.51 8.50
C PRO A 132 -3.67 20.64 9.23
N LEU A 133 -3.86 19.32 9.27
CA LEU A 133 -2.89 18.39 9.85
C LEU A 133 -1.71 18.11 8.92
N ILE A 134 -1.83 18.41 7.62
CA ILE A 134 -0.76 18.24 6.64
C ILE A 134 0.13 19.48 6.68
N ARG A 135 1.43 19.28 6.96
CA ARG A 135 2.41 20.36 6.99
C ARG A 135 2.58 21.01 5.61
N PRO A 136 2.74 22.35 5.53
CA PRO A 136 2.95 23.03 4.26
C PRO A 136 4.12 22.52 3.43
N SER A 137 5.21 22.09 4.07
CA SER A 137 6.42 21.57 3.42
C SER A 137 6.19 20.32 2.57
N VAL A 138 5.09 19.58 2.80
CA VAL A 138 4.76 18.38 2.01
C VAL A 138 3.58 18.58 1.07
N TRP A 139 2.96 19.77 1.00
CA TRP A 139 1.81 19.99 0.11
C TRP A 139 2.13 19.69 -1.36
N ASP A 140 3.36 20.00 -1.79
CA ASP A 140 3.81 19.73 -3.14
C ASP A 140 3.92 18.23 -3.47
N CYS A 141 3.91 17.32 -2.50
CA CYS A 141 3.92 15.89 -2.79
C CYS A 141 2.54 15.36 -3.21
N ILE A 142 1.46 16.07 -2.89
CA ILE A 142 0.08 15.68 -3.18
C ILE A 142 -0.33 16.25 -4.55
N LYS A 143 -0.45 15.39 -5.57
CA LYS A 143 -0.73 15.80 -6.96
C LYS A 143 -2.13 15.43 -7.45
N GLY A 144 -2.75 14.44 -6.83
CA GLY A 144 -4.09 13.96 -7.10
C GLY A 144 -5.08 14.44 -6.06
N ASN A 145 -6.24 13.77 -6.03
CA ASN A 145 -7.35 14.12 -5.15
C ASN A 145 -7.93 12.94 -4.37
N THR A 146 -7.24 11.79 -4.36
CA THR A 146 -7.65 10.64 -3.55
C THR A 146 -7.43 10.89 -2.06
N ASP A 147 -8.27 10.30 -1.22
CA ASP A 147 -7.99 10.17 0.22
C ASP A 147 -6.61 9.55 0.48
N SER A 148 -6.27 8.54 -0.29
CA SER A 148 -5.09 7.70 -0.18
C SER A 148 -3.78 8.50 -0.28
N GLU A 149 -3.67 9.42 -1.23
CA GLU A 149 -2.51 10.29 -1.37
C GLU A 149 -2.42 11.33 -0.24
N HIS A 150 -3.57 11.78 0.25
CA HIS A 150 -3.62 12.72 1.37
C HIS A 150 -3.23 12.04 2.68
N VAL A 151 -3.61 10.77 2.88
CA VAL A 151 -3.12 9.94 3.99
C VAL A 151 -1.60 9.78 3.90
N PHE A 152 -1.04 9.60 2.71
CA PHE A 152 0.42 9.59 2.52
C PHE A 152 1.06 10.94 2.90
N GLY A 153 0.45 12.06 2.50
CA GLY A 153 0.88 13.41 2.89
C GLY A 153 0.84 13.65 4.41
N LEU A 154 -0.19 13.13 5.10
CA LEU A 154 -0.27 13.18 6.55
C LEU A 154 0.82 12.32 7.21
N TRP A 155 1.10 11.14 6.67
CA TRP A 155 2.22 10.32 7.15
C TRP A 155 3.56 11.03 7.03
N LEU A 156 3.84 11.64 5.87
CA LEU A 156 5.03 12.48 5.68
C LEU A 156 5.05 13.66 6.66
N SER A 157 3.90 14.25 6.96
CA SER A 157 3.74 15.33 7.95
C SER A 157 4.01 14.89 9.40
N ASN A 158 4.02 13.59 9.66
CA ASN A 158 4.28 13.03 10.99
C ASN A 158 5.73 12.55 11.18
N LEU A 159 6.57 12.60 10.15
CA LEU A 159 8.01 12.38 10.25
C LEU A 159 8.75 13.63 10.76
N ASP A 160 10.03 13.51 11.11
CA ASP A 160 10.88 14.67 11.37
C ASP A 160 11.08 15.48 10.07
N GLU A 161 10.84 16.79 10.12
CA GLU A 161 10.82 17.64 8.93
C GLU A 161 12.22 17.91 8.36
N ASN A 162 13.20 18.18 9.22
CA ASN A 162 14.56 18.49 8.77
C ASN A 162 15.16 17.27 8.08
N ARG A 163 15.05 16.10 8.71
CA ARG A 163 15.52 14.84 8.13
C ARG A 163 14.80 14.48 6.84
N LEU A 164 13.50 14.75 6.74
CA LEU A 164 12.75 14.52 5.51
C LEU A 164 13.26 15.41 4.37
N ASN A 165 13.54 16.69 4.65
CA ASN A 165 14.07 17.65 3.68
C ASN A 165 15.51 17.33 3.25
N ASP A 166 16.32 16.84 4.18
CA ASP A 166 17.71 16.44 3.93
C ASP A 166 17.80 15.07 3.21
N GLY A 167 16.68 14.36 3.10
CA GLY A 167 16.61 13.03 2.48
C GLY A 167 17.21 11.92 3.34
N ASP A 168 17.28 12.13 4.65
CA ASP A 168 17.85 11.18 5.60
C ASP A 168 17.05 9.87 5.68
N ALA A 169 17.74 8.79 6.01
CA ALA A 169 17.10 7.51 6.29
C ALA A 169 16.35 7.55 7.62
N PHE A 170 15.19 6.92 7.70
CA PHE A 170 14.40 6.77 8.93
C PHE A 170 14.42 5.32 9.40
N THR A 171 14.52 5.12 10.71
CA THR A 171 14.43 3.79 11.31
C THR A 171 13.03 3.20 11.14
N LEU A 172 12.91 1.87 11.19
CA LEU A 172 11.60 1.19 11.17
C LEU A 172 10.66 1.77 12.23
N LYS A 173 11.16 1.99 13.45
CA LYS A 173 10.37 2.54 14.56
C LYS A 173 9.84 3.94 14.26
N GLU A 174 10.65 4.84 13.70
CA GLU A 174 10.21 6.19 13.33
C GLU A 174 9.11 6.15 12.26
N LYS A 175 9.27 5.27 11.26
CA LYS A 175 8.26 5.08 10.20
C LYS A 175 6.94 4.54 10.77
N THR A 176 7.00 3.56 11.68
CA THR A 176 5.80 3.00 12.32
C THR A 176 5.16 3.96 13.31
N ASP A 177 5.95 4.75 14.05
CA ASP A 177 5.43 5.77 14.98
C ASP A 177 4.68 6.87 14.23
N ALA A 178 5.23 7.36 13.11
CA ALA A 178 4.56 8.32 12.23
C ALA A 178 3.27 7.74 11.62
N LEU A 179 3.29 6.46 11.22
CA LEU A 179 2.10 5.78 10.68
C LEU A 179 1.04 5.54 11.75
N LYS A 180 1.44 5.17 12.96
CA LYS A 180 0.54 5.07 14.12
C LYS A 180 -0.13 6.41 14.40
N LYS A 181 0.64 7.51 14.46
CA LYS A 181 0.09 8.85 14.66
C LYS A 181 -0.93 9.23 13.57
N THR A 182 -0.61 8.91 12.31
CA THR A 182 -1.51 9.11 11.16
C THR A 182 -2.83 8.36 11.32
N ILE A 183 -2.78 7.09 11.74
CA ILE A 183 -3.97 6.26 11.99
C ILE A 183 -4.80 6.85 13.13
N LEU A 184 -4.18 7.25 14.25
CA LEU A 184 -4.89 7.82 15.39
C LEU A 184 -5.60 9.14 15.05
N GLN A 185 -4.96 10.01 14.27
CA GLN A 185 -5.56 11.26 13.79
C GLN A 185 -6.78 10.99 12.90
N LEU A 186 -6.72 9.98 12.02
CA LEU A 186 -7.85 9.57 11.19
C LEU A 186 -8.98 8.95 12.01
N GLU A 187 -8.67 8.13 13.02
CA GLU A 187 -9.67 7.56 13.94
C GLU A 187 -10.41 8.65 14.71
N GLU A 188 -9.70 9.66 15.21
CA GLU A 188 -10.30 10.79 15.92
C GLU A 188 -11.27 11.57 15.02
N LEU A 189 -10.85 11.91 13.80
CA LEU A 189 -11.69 12.59 12.83
C LEU A 189 -12.92 11.74 12.46
N ALA A 190 -12.71 10.45 12.19
CA ALA A 190 -13.80 9.52 11.86
C ALA A 190 -14.80 9.36 13.01
N ALA A 191 -14.33 9.33 14.26
CA ALA A 191 -15.18 9.28 15.44
C ALA A 191 -16.06 10.54 15.58
N ILE A 192 -15.47 11.73 15.39
CA ILE A 192 -16.17 13.02 15.45
C ILE A 192 -17.21 13.13 14.34
N LYS A 193 -16.85 12.75 13.11
CA LYS A 193 -17.74 12.83 11.94
C LYS A 193 -18.69 11.64 11.82
N LYS A 194 -18.52 10.60 12.64
CA LYS A 194 -19.29 9.35 12.60
C LYS A 194 -19.20 8.65 11.24
N THR A 195 -17.99 8.58 10.69
CA THR A 195 -17.68 7.93 9.42
C THR A 195 -16.85 6.66 9.64
N ASP A 196 -16.84 5.78 8.65
CA ASP A 196 -16.03 4.56 8.65
C ASP A 196 -14.72 4.79 7.90
N ILE A 197 -13.63 4.18 8.37
CA ILE A 197 -12.37 4.11 7.63
C ILE A 197 -11.92 2.66 7.50
N VAL A 198 -11.33 2.33 6.35
CA VAL A 198 -10.63 1.08 6.12
C VAL A 198 -9.24 1.46 5.62
N LEU A 199 -8.19 0.95 6.25
CA LEU A 199 -6.81 1.33 6.02
C LEU A 199 -5.93 0.08 5.90
N ASN A 200 -5.96 -0.58 4.74
CA ASN A 200 -4.88 -1.51 4.40
C ASN A 200 -3.78 -0.74 3.69
N ILE A 201 -2.64 -0.56 4.36
CA ILE A 201 -1.54 0.27 3.86
C ILE A 201 -0.33 -0.61 3.57
N GLY A 202 0.38 -0.32 2.48
CA GLY A 202 1.74 -0.79 2.23
C GLY A 202 2.69 0.40 2.14
N LEU A 203 3.78 0.37 2.89
CA LEU A 203 4.78 1.43 2.97
C LEU A 203 6.18 0.81 2.95
N THR A 204 7.10 1.38 2.19
CA THR A 204 8.51 0.97 2.20
C THR A 204 9.42 2.13 1.83
N ASP A 205 10.68 2.04 2.22
CA ASP A 205 11.78 2.94 1.85
C ASP A 205 12.88 2.23 1.04
N GLY A 206 12.61 1.02 0.56
CA GLY A 206 13.61 0.18 -0.11
C GLY A 206 14.42 -0.70 0.86
N HIS A 207 14.18 -0.62 2.17
CA HIS A 207 14.84 -1.49 3.14
C HIS A 207 13.87 -2.19 4.06
N ASP A 208 12.93 -1.46 4.66
CA ASP A 208 11.88 -2.03 5.47
C ASP A 208 10.57 -2.06 4.68
N LEU A 209 9.75 -3.09 4.90
CA LEU A 209 8.38 -3.16 4.41
C LEU A 209 7.42 -3.11 5.60
N VAL A 210 6.50 -2.17 5.59
CA VAL A 210 5.45 -2.00 6.60
C VAL A 210 4.10 -2.20 5.92
N ALA A 211 3.35 -3.18 6.41
CA ALA A 211 1.96 -3.38 6.06
C ALA A 211 1.06 -3.09 7.27
N VAL A 212 -0.11 -2.51 7.04
CA VAL A 212 -1.12 -2.27 8.08
C VAL A 212 -2.41 -2.92 7.65
N ARG A 213 -3.08 -3.60 8.58
CA ARG A 213 -4.49 -3.97 8.43
C ARG A 213 -5.28 -3.25 9.51
N HIS A 214 -5.98 -2.16 9.16
CA HIS A 214 -6.69 -1.34 10.13
C HIS A 214 -8.08 -0.92 9.64
N HIS A 215 -8.97 -0.64 10.58
CA HIS A 215 -10.28 -0.06 10.31
C HIS A 215 -10.83 0.67 11.54
N PHE A 216 -11.74 1.61 11.30
CA PHE A 216 -12.59 2.24 12.30
C PHE A 216 -14.03 2.17 11.78
N GLY A 217 -14.96 1.75 12.62
CA GLY A 217 -16.33 1.44 12.19
C GLY A 217 -16.51 -0.03 11.82
N LYS A 218 -17.48 -0.32 10.94
CA LYS A 218 -18.00 -1.68 10.73
C LYS A 218 -17.29 -2.46 9.62
N ARG A 219 -16.79 -1.75 8.60
CA ARG A 219 -16.16 -2.38 7.43
C ARG A 219 -14.76 -2.88 7.75
N LYS A 220 -14.43 -4.09 7.28
CA LYS A 220 -13.16 -4.76 7.57
C LYS A 220 -12.63 -5.44 6.31
N ALA A 221 -11.50 -4.94 5.79
CA ALA A 221 -10.83 -5.56 4.66
C ALA A 221 -9.94 -6.72 5.12
N THR A 222 -9.72 -7.68 4.21
CA THR A 222 -8.75 -8.75 4.39
C THR A 222 -7.35 -8.27 3.99
N LEU A 223 -6.35 -8.78 4.70
CA LEU A 223 -4.94 -8.67 4.35
C LEU A 223 -4.25 -9.91 4.91
N TYR A 224 -3.57 -10.64 4.05
CA TYR A 224 -2.90 -11.89 4.35
C TYR A 224 -1.40 -11.76 4.19
N TYR A 225 -0.66 -12.63 4.85
CA TYR A 225 0.77 -12.79 4.65
C TYR A 225 1.15 -14.27 4.54
N LEU A 226 2.28 -14.51 3.87
CA LEU A 226 2.88 -15.82 3.68
C LEU A 226 4.40 -15.68 3.70
N GLU A 227 5.06 -16.55 4.45
CA GLU A 227 6.53 -16.56 4.60
C GLU A 227 7.08 -17.83 3.95
N ASN A 228 8.21 -17.71 3.24
CA ASN A 228 9.00 -18.83 2.74
C ASN A 228 8.18 -19.88 1.96
N ALA A 229 7.26 -19.44 1.10
CA ALA A 229 6.61 -20.33 0.15
C ALA A 229 7.66 -20.97 -0.78
N GLU A 230 7.34 -22.12 -1.38
CA GLU A 230 8.30 -22.91 -2.18
C GLU A 230 9.01 -22.08 -3.27
N ASP A 231 8.24 -21.34 -4.07
CA ASP A 231 8.75 -20.43 -5.12
C ASP A 231 9.29 -19.08 -4.60
N PHE A 232 9.22 -18.86 -3.28
CA PHE A 232 9.56 -17.61 -2.61
C PHE A 232 10.46 -17.88 -1.38
N SER A 233 11.39 -18.82 -1.51
CA SER A 233 12.30 -19.18 -0.41
C SER A 233 13.09 -17.96 0.08
N GLY A 234 13.02 -17.70 1.40
CA GLY A 234 13.61 -16.50 2.02
C GLY A 234 12.78 -15.22 1.82
N GLY A 235 11.61 -15.30 1.19
CA GLY A 235 10.74 -14.17 0.88
C GLY A 235 9.47 -14.13 1.71
N HIS A 236 8.89 -12.93 1.75
CA HIS A 236 7.65 -12.61 2.44
C HIS A 236 6.66 -12.01 1.45
N LEU A 237 5.45 -12.55 1.40
CA LEU A 237 4.34 -12.04 0.62
C LEU A 237 3.32 -11.41 1.55
N VAL A 238 2.74 -10.28 1.15
CA VAL A 238 1.57 -9.69 1.79
C VAL A 238 0.55 -9.31 0.72
N ALA A 239 -0.67 -9.82 0.79
CA ALA A 239 -1.66 -9.60 -0.27
C ALA A 239 -3.08 -9.43 0.30
N SER A 240 -3.92 -8.68 -0.41
CA SER A 240 -5.33 -8.52 -0.01
C SER A 240 -6.10 -9.84 0.00
N GLU A 241 -5.80 -10.69 -1.00
CA GLU A 241 -6.36 -12.04 -1.14
C GLU A 241 -5.19 -12.98 -1.46
N LYS A 242 -5.32 -14.25 -1.07
CA LYS A 242 -4.31 -15.28 -1.31
C LYS A 242 -4.06 -15.43 -2.82
N LEU A 243 -2.82 -15.28 -3.27
CA LEU A 243 -2.47 -15.29 -4.70
C LEU A 243 -2.56 -16.69 -5.33
N PHE A 244 -2.36 -17.72 -4.52
CA PHE A 244 -2.35 -19.12 -4.88
C PHE A 244 -2.75 -19.97 -3.67
N ASP A 245 -3.04 -21.25 -3.90
CA ASP A 245 -3.38 -22.18 -2.82
C ASP A 245 -2.11 -22.55 -2.04
N ASP A 246 -2.07 -22.14 -0.77
CA ASP A 246 -1.04 -22.52 0.19
C ASP A 246 -1.68 -22.52 1.58
N PRO A 247 -1.60 -23.63 2.34
CA PRO A 247 -2.22 -23.71 3.66
C PRO A 247 -1.58 -22.78 4.69
N ASN A 248 -0.38 -22.25 4.43
CA ASN A 248 0.37 -21.40 5.36
C ASN A 248 -0.01 -19.91 5.26
N TRP A 249 -0.88 -19.52 4.31
CA TRP A 249 -1.41 -18.16 4.28
C TRP A 249 -2.13 -17.82 5.58
N LYS A 250 -1.68 -16.77 6.26
CA LYS A 250 -2.26 -16.28 7.52
C LYS A 250 -2.87 -14.90 7.30
N MET A 251 -4.04 -14.66 7.90
CA MET A 251 -4.62 -13.33 7.92
C MET A 251 -3.88 -12.48 8.95
N ILE A 252 -3.48 -11.26 8.57
CA ILE A 252 -2.93 -10.30 9.52
C ILE A 252 -4.04 -9.94 10.53
N PRO A 253 -3.77 -9.94 11.85
CA PRO A 253 -4.76 -9.53 12.85
C PRO A 253 -5.30 -8.11 12.57
N GLU A 254 -6.54 -7.86 12.99
CA GLU A 254 -7.11 -6.51 12.88
C GLU A 254 -6.29 -5.51 13.70
N LYS A 255 -6.27 -4.26 13.23
CA LYS A 255 -5.61 -3.13 13.89
C LYS A 255 -4.15 -3.42 14.26
N SER A 256 -3.43 -4.02 13.32
CA SER A 256 -2.04 -4.45 13.53
C SER A 256 -1.12 -4.01 12.41
N PHE A 257 0.13 -3.74 12.77
CA PHE A 257 1.26 -3.64 11.88
C PHE A 257 1.80 -5.05 11.59
N LEU A 258 2.19 -5.28 10.34
CA LEU A 258 3.16 -6.29 9.96
C LEU A 258 4.38 -5.54 9.44
N THR A 259 5.54 -5.81 10.02
CA THR A 259 6.81 -5.21 9.61
C THR A 259 7.78 -6.29 9.17
N ILE A 260 8.53 -6.03 8.11
CA ILE A 260 9.64 -6.85 7.67
C ILE A 260 10.85 -5.94 7.58
N ASP A 261 11.76 -6.07 8.54
CA ASP A 261 12.90 -5.16 8.67
C ASP A 261 13.99 -5.43 7.62
N ARG A 262 15.01 -4.57 7.57
CA ARG A 262 16.17 -4.71 6.69
C ARG A 262 16.92 -6.04 6.82
N GLN A 263 16.85 -6.71 7.99
CA GLN A 263 17.40 -8.06 8.20
C GLN A 263 16.43 -9.17 7.79
N ASN A 264 15.32 -8.83 7.14
CA ASN A 264 14.29 -9.73 6.65
C ASN A 264 13.53 -10.46 7.76
N ARG A 265 13.45 -9.87 8.95
CA ARG A 265 12.70 -10.41 10.08
C ARG A 265 11.29 -9.85 10.08
N LEU A 266 10.31 -10.74 10.09
CA LEU A 266 8.90 -10.39 10.17
C LEU A 266 8.46 -10.24 11.63
N ARG A 267 7.68 -9.20 11.93
CA ARG A 267 7.02 -8.99 13.22
C ARG A 267 5.60 -8.49 13.01
N ILE A 268 4.70 -8.89 13.90
CA ILE A 268 3.32 -8.41 13.94
C ILE A 268 3.06 -7.82 15.32
N GLU A 269 2.61 -6.57 15.35
CA GLU A 269 2.39 -5.80 16.59
C GLU A 269 1.08 -5.00 16.46
N PRO A 270 0.29 -4.87 17.53
CA PRO A 270 -0.95 -4.11 17.47
C PRO A 270 -0.65 -2.60 17.32
N VAL A 271 -1.52 -1.88 16.61
CA VAL A 271 -1.42 -0.42 16.42
C VAL A 271 -1.61 0.29 17.77
N HIS A 272 -2.61 -0.17 18.53
CA HIS A 272 -2.87 0.27 19.89
C HIS A 272 -2.11 -0.65 20.85
N ALA A 273 -1.32 -0.09 21.75
CA ALA A 273 -0.83 -0.88 22.88
C ALA A 273 -1.96 -0.91 23.92
N ASP A 274 -2.27 -2.09 24.44
CA ASP A 274 -3.21 -2.26 25.55
C ASP A 274 -2.74 -1.51 26.81
#